data_AF-A0A7C3S7F2-F1
#
_entry.id   AF-A0A7C3S7F2-F1
#
_cell.length_a   1.000
_cell.length_b   1.000
_cell.length_c   1.000
_cell.angle_alpha   90.00
_cell.angle_beta   90.00
_cell.angle_gamma   90.00
#
_symmetry.space_group_name_H-M   'P 1'
#
loop_
_entity.id
_entity.type
_entity.pdbx_description
1 polymer ?
#
loop_
_entity_poly.entity_id
_entity_poly.type
_entity_poly.pdbx_seq_one_letter_code
_entity_poly.pdbx_strand_id
1 'polypeptide(L)'
;MRQETKILLAAFVTVLVAFVLAFFAMRASKRPAQQNQTTTMQVWQVTLCYPDLKASRLVKLSLSIGATSMERVVSELFERLKSPDSPDLSPAVPAKAKLLSVRREG
;
A
#
# COMPACT_ATOMS: atom_id res chain seq x y z
N MET A 1 55.79 21.80 27.54
CA MET A 1 55.57 20.33 27.54
C MET A 1 54.31 19.82 28.24
N ARG A 2 53.88 20.31 29.43
CA ARG A 2 52.67 19.79 30.15
C ARG A 2 51.31 20.40 29.72
N GLN A 3 51.29 21.53 29.02
CA GLN A 3 50.06 22.17 28.54
C GLN A 3 49.70 21.77 27.10
N GLU A 4 50.70 21.65 26.22
CA GLU A 4 50.51 21.23 24.83
C GLU A 4 49.87 19.83 24.74
N THR A 5 50.26 18.93 25.64
CA THR A 5 49.68 17.58 25.77
C THR A 5 48.23 17.60 26.23
N LYS A 6 47.82 18.56 27.07
CA LYS A 6 46.41 18.69 27.52
C LYS A 6 45.50 19.20 26.40
N ILE A 7 46.01 20.11 25.58
CA ILE A 7 45.28 20.65 24.42
C ILE A 7 45.12 19.56 23.36
N LEU A 8 46.18 18.79 23.11
CA LEU A 8 46.13 17.66 22.17
C LEU A 8 45.12 16.58 22.63
N LEU A 9 45.10 16.29 23.93
CA LEU A 9 44.17 15.34 24.53
C LEU A 9 42.72 15.83 24.42
N ALA A 10 42.46 17.12 24.68
CA ALA A 10 41.13 17.71 24.56
C ALA A 10 40.63 17.72 23.10
N ALA A 11 41.51 18.02 22.14
CA ALA A 11 41.19 17.95 20.72
C ALA A 11 40.86 16.50 20.28
N PHE A 12 41.59 15.51 20.80
CA PHE A 12 41.32 14.11 20.51
C PHE A 12 39.97 13.65 21.07
N VAL A 13 39.66 14.00 22.33
CA VAL A 13 38.38 13.63 22.97
C VAL A 13 37.19 14.25 22.26
N THR A 14 37.30 15.51 21.82
CA THR A 14 36.20 16.19 21.11
C THR A 14 35.91 15.57 19.75
N VAL A 15 36.95 15.20 18.99
CA VAL A 15 36.80 14.46 17.72
C VAL A 15 36.16 13.09 17.96
N LEU A 16 36.54 12.39 19.04
CA LEU A 16 36.01 11.07 19.36
C LEU A 16 34.53 11.13 19.75
N VAL A 17 34.11 12.13 20.53
CA VAL A 17 32.71 12.39 20.87
C VAL A 17 31.89 12.72 19.61
N ALA A 18 32.40 13.59 18.74
CA ALA A 18 31.73 13.92 17.48
C ALA A 18 31.56 12.68 16.58
N PHE A 19 32.56 11.81 16.53
CA PHE A 19 32.51 10.58 15.74
C PHE A 19 31.47 9.60 16.27
N VAL A 20 31.38 9.42 17.60
CA VAL A 20 30.37 8.56 18.23
C VAL A 20 28.96 9.12 17.97
N LEU A 21 28.75 10.43 18.14
CA LEU A 21 27.46 11.06 17.86
C LEU A 21 27.04 10.91 16.39
N ALA A 22 27.97 11.12 15.44
CA ALA A 22 27.69 10.93 14.01
C ALA A 22 27.37 9.47 13.67
N PHE A 23 28.07 8.51 14.28
CA PHE A 23 27.81 7.08 14.09
C PHE A 23 26.43 6.67 14.60
N PHE A 24 26.02 7.18 15.77
CA PHE A 24 24.68 6.95 16.30
C PHE A 24 23.59 7.63 15.44
N ALA A 25 23.83 8.84 14.93
CA ALA A 25 22.90 9.51 14.03
C ALA A 25 22.69 8.74 12.70
N MET A 26 23.76 8.20 12.11
CA MET A 26 23.66 7.35 10.91
C MET A 26 22.94 6.02 11.19
N ARG A 27 23.13 5.42 12.38
CA ARG A 27 22.38 4.21 12.77
C ARG A 27 20.91 4.49 13.07
N ALA A 28 20.60 5.64 13.68
CA ALA A 28 19.22 6.06 13.93
C ALA A 28 18.47 6.31 12.62
N SER A 29 19.13 6.88 11.61
CA SER A 29 18.56 7.08 10.27
C SER A 29 18.28 5.78 9.49
N LYS A 30 18.81 4.63 9.95
CA LYS A 30 18.59 3.31 9.33
C LYS A 30 17.54 2.44 10.03
N ARG A 31 16.94 2.89 11.14
CA ARG A 31 15.69 2.29 11.58
C ARG A 31 14.60 2.86 10.69
N PRO A 32 13.98 2.09 9.77
CA PRO A 32 12.74 2.57 9.18
C PRO A 32 11.83 2.86 10.36
N ALA A 33 11.36 4.10 10.46
CA ALA A 33 10.30 4.44 11.37
C ALA A 33 9.25 3.35 11.18
N GLN A 34 9.02 2.56 12.24
CA GLN A 34 7.95 1.60 12.31
C GLN A 34 6.69 2.46 12.30
N GLN A 35 6.31 2.86 11.09
CA GLN A 35 5.12 3.59 10.79
C GLN A 35 4.02 2.65 11.26
N ASN A 36 3.42 2.99 12.39
CA ASN A 36 2.15 2.47 12.84
C ASN A 36 1.16 2.70 11.68
N GLN A 37 1.14 1.78 10.72
CA GLN A 37 0.10 1.67 9.72
C GLN A 37 -1.09 1.09 10.46
N THR A 38 -1.80 1.94 11.19
CA THR A 38 -3.23 1.78 11.38
C THR A 38 -3.83 1.83 9.98
N THR A 39 -3.88 0.68 9.32
CA THR A 39 -4.51 0.54 8.00
C THR A 39 -6.00 0.72 8.22
N THR A 40 -6.48 1.95 8.14
CA THR A 40 -7.89 2.29 8.32
C THR A 40 -8.68 1.63 7.19
N MET A 41 -9.51 0.65 7.57
CA MET A 41 -10.42 -0.03 6.66
C MET A 41 -11.44 1.01 6.16
N GLN A 42 -11.48 1.23 4.84
CA GLN A 42 -12.42 2.15 4.20
C GLN A 42 -13.55 1.34 3.57
N VAL A 43 -14.77 1.85 3.63
CA VAL A 43 -15.92 1.24 2.95
C VAL A 43 -16.11 1.93 1.61
N TRP A 44 -16.03 1.13 0.54
CA TRP A 44 -16.15 1.57 -0.85
C TRP A 44 -17.53 1.18 -1.38
N GLN A 45 -18.28 2.17 -1.87
CA GLN A 45 -19.54 1.93 -2.57
C GLN A 45 -19.24 1.73 -4.05
N VAL A 46 -19.66 0.60 -4.60
CA VAL A 46 -19.38 0.23 -5.99
C VAL A 46 -20.62 -0.33 -6.66
N THR A 47 -20.75 -0.10 -7.96
CA THR A 47 -21.81 -0.70 -8.78
C THR A 47 -21.19 -1.59 -9.84
N LEU A 48 -21.51 -2.88 -9.79
CA LEU A 48 -21.16 -3.85 -10.83
C LEU A 48 -22.27 -3.92 -11.88
N CYS A 49 -21.88 -4.09 -13.14
CA CYS A 49 -22.80 -4.22 -14.27
C CYS A 49 -22.58 -5.58 -14.94
N TYR A 50 -23.63 -6.40 -15.01
CA TYR A 50 -23.60 -7.70 -15.66
C TYR A 50 -24.53 -7.71 -16.89
N PRO A 51 -24.11 -8.35 -17.99
CA PRO A 51 -25.01 -8.65 -19.08
C PRO A 51 -25.98 -9.78 -18.70
N ASP A 52 -27.27 -9.54 -18.89
CA ASP A 52 -28.33 -10.54 -18.85
C ASP A 52 -28.69 -10.90 -20.29
N LEU A 53 -28.12 -12.01 -20.77
CA LEU A 53 -28.29 -12.50 -22.14
C LEU A 53 -29.73 -13.01 -22.39
N LYS A 54 -30.47 -13.39 -21.35
CA LYS A 54 -31.85 -13.88 -21.49
C LYS A 54 -32.81 -12.73 -21.77
N ALA A 55 -32.66 -11.63 -21.04
CA ALA A 55 -33.53 -10.45 -21.18
C ALA A 55 -32.91 -9.32 -22.01
N SER A 56 -31.74 -9.54 -22.62
CA SER A 56 -31.02 -8.55 -23.44
C SER A 56 -30.86 -7.18 -22.75
N ARG A 57 -30.52 -7.21 -21.46
CA ARG A 57 -30.42 -6.02 -20.61
C ARG A 57 -29.15 -6.04 -19.75
N LEU A 58 -28.82 -4.90 -19.17
CA LEU A 58 -27.76 -4.79 -18.18
C LEU A 58 -28.37 -4.78 -16.77
N VAL A 59 -27.90 -5.68 -15.92
CA VAL A 59 -28.28 -5.73 -14.50
C VAL A 59 -27.21 -5.02 -13.68
N LYS A 60 -27.63 -4.04 -12.88
CA LYS A 60 -26.75 -3.28 -11.98
C LYS A 60 -26.88 -3.83 -10.56
N LEU A 61 -25.73 -4.06 -9.91
CA LEU A 61 -25.65 -4.53 -8.53
C LEU A 61 -24.79 -3.56 -7.73
N SER A 62 -25.38 -2.91 -6.74
CA SER A 62 -24.67 -2.04 -5.81
C SER A 62 -24.15 -2.84 -4.63
N LEU A 63 -22.88 -2.65 -4.30
CA LEU A 63 -22.14 -3.40 -3.30
C LEU A 63 -21.29 -2.45 -2.45
N SER A 64 -21.18 -2.77 -1.17
CA SER A 64 -20.27 -2.12 -0.25
C SER A 64 -19.09 -3.05 0.06
N ILE A 65 -17.88 -2.63 -0.29
CA ILE A 65 -16.65 -3.41 -0.07
C ILE A 65 -15.80 -2.72 0.99
N GLY A 66 -15.52 -3.41 2.10
CA GLY A 66 -14.58 -2.95 3.10
C GLY A 66 -13.16 -3.33 2.72
N ALA A 67 -12.31 -2.37 2.40
CA ALA A 67 -10.94 -2.63 1.98
C ALA A 67 -9.99 -1.52 2.43
N THR A 68 -8.74 -1.90 2.61
CA THR A 68 -7.65 -1.00 3.00
C THR A 68 -7.02 -0.27 1.81
N SER A 69 -7.21 -0.75 0.58
CA SER A 69 -6.67 -0.14 -0.63
C SER A 69 -7.59 -0.30 -1.84
N MET A 70 -7.48 0.65 -2.79
CA MET A 70 -8.21 0.61 -4.06
C MET A 70 -7.85 -0.64 -4.89
N GLU A 71 -6.59 -1.06 -4.89
CA GLU A 71 -6.13 -2.27 -5.58
C GLU A 71 -6.87 -3.51 -5.10
N ARG A 72 -7.11 -3.62 -3.79
CA ARG A 72 -7.86 -4.73 -3.22
C ARG A 72 -9.31 -4.72 -3.68
N VAL A 73 -9.95 -3.55 -3.67
CA VAL A 73 -11.32 -3.36 -4.16
C VAL A 73 -11.42 -3.77 -5.63
N VAL A 74 -10.54 -3.25 -6.49
CA VAL A 74 -10.56 -3.54 -7.93
C VAL A 74 -10.29 -5.01 -8.21
N SER A 75 -9.38 -5.63 -7.47
CA SER A 75 -9.11 -7.08 -7.59
C SER A 75 -10.34 -7.91 -7.23
N GLU A 76 -11.05 -7.56 -6.16
CA GLU A 76 -12.27 -8.26 -5.76
C GLU A 76 -13.41 -8.06 -6.78
N LEU A 77 -13.59 -6.83 -7.29
CA LEU A 77 -14.56 -6.54 -8.34
C LEU A 77 -14.26 -7.33 -9.61
N PHE A 78 -12.98 -7.44 -10.00
CA PHE A 78 -12.56 -8.19 -11.17
C PHE A 78 -12.92 -9.67 -11.06
N GLU A 79 -12.68 -10.29 -9.91
CA GLU A 79 -13.05 -11.70 -9.68
C GLU A 79 -14.58 -11.90 -9.69
N ARG A 80 -15.36 -11.00 -9.08
CA ARG A 80 -16.83 -11.06 -9.12
C ARG A 80 -17.38 -10.90 -10.54
N LEU A 81 -16.84 -9.96 -11.33
CA LEU A 81 -17.25 -9.77 -12.73
C LEU A 81 -16.92 -10.97 -13.62
N LYS A 82 -15.88 -11.71 -13.28
CA LYS A 82 -15.44 -12.92 -13.97
C LYS A 82 -16.27 -14.15 -13.57
N SER A 83 -16.73 -14.21 -12.32
CA SER A 83 -17.55 -15.29 -11.78
C SER A 83 -18.72 -14.71 -10.98
N PRO A 84 -19.85 -14.38 -11.64
CA PRO A 84 -21.01 -13.83 -10.97
C PRO A 84 -21.58 -14.80 -9.92
N ASP A 85 -22.05 -14.25 -8.79
CA ASP A 85 -22.62 -15.04 -7.69
C ASP A 85 -23.98 -15.68 -8.05
N SER A 86 -24.68 -15.11 -9.03
CA SER A 86 -25.98 -15.60 -9.50
C SER A 86 -25.85 -16.35 -10.83
N PRO A 87 -26.45 -17.55 -10.98
CA PRO A 87 -26.40 -18.33 -12.22
C PRO A 87 -27.17 -17.68 -13.38
N ASP A 88 -28.04 -16.70 -13.10
CA ASP A 88 -28.78 -15.97 -14.13
C ASP A 88 -27.97 -14.86 -14.79
N LEU A 89 -26.83 -14.49 -14.20
CA LEU A 89 -25.96 -13.45 -14.70
C LEU A 89 -24.84 -14.06 -15.54
N SER A 90 -24.56 -13.44 -16.69
CA SER A 90 -23.40 -13.82 -17.49
C SER A 90 -22.16 -13.05 -17.03
N PRO A 91 -20.97 -13.66 -17.05
CA PRO A 91 -19.74 -12.98 -16.68
C PRO A 91 -19.50 -11.79 -17.61
N ALA A 92 -19.16 -10.64 -17.02
CA ALA A 92 -18.85 -9.42 -17.77
C ALA A 92 -17.40 -9.41 -18.26
N VAL A 93 -16.55 -10.26 -17.68
CA VAL A 93 -15.13 -10.39 -18.01
C VAL A 93 -14.86 -11.81 -18.52
N PRO A 94 -14.05 -11.99 -19.58
CA PRO A 94 -13.68 -13.32 -20.05
C PRO A 94 -12.96 -14.15 -18.96
N ALA A 95 -13.27 -15.43 -18.85
CA ALA A 95 -12.68 -16.32 -17.83
C ALA A 95 -11.13 -16.42 -17.88
N LYS A 96 -10.52 -16.16 -19.04
CA LYS A 96 -9.05 -16.19 -19.22
C LYS A 96 -8.38 -14.84 -18.95
N ALA A 97 -9.15 -13.77 -18.70
CA ALA A 97 -8.59 -12.47 -18.42
C ALA A 97 -7.85 -12.48 -17.07
N LYS A 98 -6.77 -11.67 -17.01
CA LYS A 98 -5.95 -11.47 -15.82
C LYS A 98 -5.81 -9.98 -15.55
N LEU A 99 -5.92 -9.59 -14.29
CA LEU A 99 -5.66 -8.23 -13.84
C LEU A 99 -4.13 -8.04 -13.72
N LEU A 100 -3.55 -7.18 -14.55
CA LEU A 100 -2.09 -6.95 -14.57
C LEU A 100 -1.67 -5.87 -13.58
N SER A 101 -2.37 -4.74 -13.58
CA SER A 101 -2.11 -3.62 -12.69
C SER A 101 -3.36 -2.79 -12.50
N VAL A 102 -3.51 -2.21 -11.32
CA VAL A 102 -4.53 -1.20 -11.03
C VAL A 102 -3.82 0.15 -11.01
N ARG A 103 -4.28 1.09 -11.82
CA ARG A 103 -3.78 2.46 -11.85
C ARG A 103 -4.95 3.40 -11.67
N ARG A 104 -4.73 4.47 -10.92
CA ARG A 104 -5.64 5.60 -10.85
C ARG A 104 -5.11 6.67 -11.80
N GLU A 105 -5.91 7.02 -12.78
CA GLU A 105 -5.63 8.13 -13.70
C GLU A 105 -6.52 9.32 -13.31
N GLY A 106 -5.92 10.50 -13.12
CA GLY A 106 -6.59 11.69 -12.56
C GLY A 106 -6.77 11.64 -11.05
#